data_AF-A0A0M9EDN2-F1
#
_entry.id   AF-A0A0M9EDN2-F1
#
_cell.length_a   1.000
_cell.length_b   1.000
_cell.length_c   1.000
_cell.angle_alpha   90.00
_cell.angle_beta   90.00
_cell.angle_gamma   90.00
#
_symmetry.space_group_name_H-M   'P 1'
#
loop_
_entity.id
_entity.type
_entity.pdbx_description
1 polymer ?
#
loop_
_entity_poly.entity_id
_entity_poly.type
_entity_poly.pdbx_seq_one_letter_code
_entity_poly.pdbx_strand_id
1 'polypeptide(L)'
;MAMVGRFKDTLLKKGKPKKSRLKWYLEYAVVRVLFFATAMIPIRVVSALSVLLGNLFYLLVARRRNIALKNLRNAFAHKGEAEIRSIARQSFSAFFLTFLETIKYRDELLSPGLIGNVRGVGKQGLEVAE
;
A
#
# COMPACT_ATOMS: atom_id res chain seq x y z
N MET A 1 64.20 1.77 3.90
CA MET A 1 62.82 1.64 4.43
C MET A 1 61.89 2.81 4.03
N ALA A 2 62.13 3.51 2.89
CA ALA A 2 61.37 4.70 2.47
C ALA A 2 60.69 4.56 1.09
N MET A 3 60.88 3.45 0.39
CA MET A 3 60.34 3.24 -0.97
C MET A 3 58.96 2.57 -0.98
N VAL A 4 58.60 1.84 0.09
CA VAL A 4 57.32 1.10 0.20
C VAL A 4 56.15 2.00 0.61
N GLY A 5 56.41 3.12 1.30
CA GLY A 5 55.36 4.06 1.71
C GLY A 5 54.67 4.77 0.54
N ARG A 6 55.44 5.21 -0.47
CA ARG A 6 54.91 5.97 -1.62
C ARG A 6 53.99 5.16 -2.55
N PHE A 7 54.09 3.83 -2.54
CA PHE A 7 53.28 2.99 -3.41
C PHE A 7 51.83 2.83 -2.92
N LYS A 8 51.61 2.85 -1.59
CA LYS A 8 50.26 2.74 -1.01
C LYS A 8 49.42 4.00 -1.19
N ASP A 9 50.03 5.18 -1.11
CA ASP A 9 49.33 6.46 -1.24
C ASP A 9 48.81 6.69 -2.68
N THR A 10 49.44 6.04 -3.66
CA THR A 10 49.03 6.12 -5.07
C THR A 10 47.80 5.25 -5.37
N LEU A 11 47.48 4.25 -4.53
CA LEU A 11 46.43 3.26 -4.80
C LEU A 11 45.09 3.52 -4.08
N LEU A 12 45.00 4.52 -3.20
CA LEU A 12 43.79 4.77 -2.38
C LEU A 12 43.01 6.04 -2.74
N LYS A 13 43.19 6.61 -3.94
CA LYS A 13 42.39 7.76 -4.40
C LYS A 13 41.38 7.41 -5.49
N LYS A 14 40.65 6.30 -5.32
CA LYS A 14 39.39 6.07 -6.06
C LYS A 14 38.27 6.87 -5.39
N GLY A 15 38.12 8.13 -5.79
CA GLY A 15 36.96 8.92 -5.42
C GLY A 15 35.68 8.20 -5.86
N LYS A 16 34.73 8.03 -4.93
CA LYS A 16 33.40 7.48 -5.24
C LYS A 16 32.84 8.21 -6.46
N PRO A 17 32.31 7.52 -7.50
CA PRO A 17 31.79 8.19 -8.68
C PRO A 17 30.74 9.21 -8.23
N LYS A 18 30.96 10.50 -8.56
CA LYS A 18 29.97 11.55 -8.31
C LYS A 18 28.70 11.13 -9.05
N LYS A 19 27.64 10.73 -8.32
CA LYS A 19 26.34 10.45 -8.92
C LYS A 19 25.94 11.71 -9.70
N SER A 20 25.88 11.59 -11.03
CA SER A 20 25.54 12.69 -11.92
C SER A 20 24.20 13.29 -11.51
N ARG A 21 24.10 14.62 -11.47
CA ARG A 21 22.84 15.34 -11.21
C ARG A 21 21.71 14.83 -12.11
N LEU A 22 22.05 14.35 -13.31
CA LEU A 22 21.13 13.73 -14.25
C LEU A 22 20.44 12.45 -13.71
N LYS A 23 21.13 11.64 -12.90
CA LYS A 23 20.52 10.46 -12.26
C LYS A 23 19.42 10.86 -11.30
N TRP A 24 19.63 11.92 -10.52
CA TRP A 24 18.62 12.44 -9.61
C TRP A 24 17.40 12.97 -10.36
N TYR A 25 17.60 13.69 -11.47
CA TYR A 25 16.48 14.14 -12.31
C TYR A 25 15.72 12.98 -12.95
N LEU A 26 16.42 11.92 -13.39
CA LEU A 26 15.78 10.73 -13.94
C LEU A 26 14.99 9.95 -12.88
N GLU A 27 15.58 9.70 -11.71
CA GLU A 27 14.90 9.07 -10.58
C GLU A 27 13.65 9.88 -10.19
N TYR A 28 13.78 11.21 -10.10
CA TYR A 28 12.66 12.10 -9.80
C TYR A 28 11.58 12.09 -10.90
N ALA A 29 11.98 12.14 -12.18
CA ALA A 29 11.05 12.11 -13.31
C ALA A 29 10.25 10.79 -13.35
N VAL A 30 10.92 9.65 -13.14
CA VAL A 30 10.26 8.33 -13.07
C VAL A 30 9.23 8.32 -11.94
N VAL A 31 9.61 8.74 -10.74
CA VAL A 31 8.69 8.80 -9.60
C VAL A 31 7.51 9.73 -9.90
N ARG A 32 7.74 10.89 -10.49
CA ARG A 32 6.69 11.87 -10.82
C ARG A 32 5.72 11.35 -11.89
N VAL A 33 6.22 10.68 -12.92
CA VAL A 33 5.39 10.04 -13.95
C VAL A 33 4.56 8.91 -13.35
N LEU A 34 5.14 8.10 -12.45
CA LEU A 34 4.39 7.06 -11.74
C LEU A 34 3.24 7.65 -10.91
N PHE A 35 3.50 8.72 -10.15
CA PHE A 35 2.44 9.41 -9.38
C PHE A 35 1.35 9.99 -10.28
N PHE A 36 1.73 10.65 -11.37
CA PHE A 36 0.76 11.22 -12.31
C PHE A 36 -0.08 10.14 -13.01
N ALA A 37 0.57 9.03 -13.40
CA ALA A 37 -0.12 7.87 -13.94
C ALA A 37 -1.13 7.31 -12.94
N THR A 38 -0.77 7.17 -11.66
CA THR A 38 -1.71 6.72 -10.62
C THR A 38 -2.88 7.67 -10.39
N ALA A 39 -2.67 8.99 -10.53
CA ALA A 39 -3.73 9.99 -10.38
C ALA A 39 -4.75 9.95 -11.53
N MET A 40 -4.32 9.59 -12.74
CA MET A 40 -5.20 9.48 -13.91
C MET A 40 -6.04 8.19 -13.94
N ILE A 41 -5.77 7.20 -13.09
CA ILE A 41 -6.50 5.93 -13.11
C ILE A 41 -7.96 6.15 -12.67
N PRO A 42 -8.97 5.87 -13.50
CA PRO A 42 -10.38 5.99 -13.10
C PRO A 42 -10.71 5.06 -11.92
N ILE A 43 -11.64 5.47 -11.05
CA ILE A 43 -12.04 4.64 -9.90
C ILE A 43 -12.56 3.25 -10.32
N ARG A 44 -13.18 3.15 -11.51
CA ARG A 44 -13.62 1.88 -12.09
C ARG A 44 -12.45 0.93 -12.36
N VAL A 45 -11.30 1.45 -12.79
CA VAL A 45 -10.10 0.65 -13.04
C VAL A 45 -9.51 0.18 -11.71
N VAL A 46 -9.50 1.04 -10.68
CA VAL A 46 -9.09 0.64 -9.32
C VAL A 46 -9.96 -0.49 -8.78
N SER A 47 -11.27 -0.41 -8.99
CA SER A 47 -12.22 -1.47 -8.60
C SER A 47 -12.01 -2.78 -9.38
N ALA A 48 -11.73 -2.71 -10.67
CA ALA A 48 -11.42 -3.92 -11.45
C ALA A 48 -10.09 -4.55 -11.01
N LEU A 49 -9.07 -3.72 -10.75
CA LEU A 49 -7.76 -4.17 -10.27
C LEU A 49 -7.85 -4.80 -8.87
N SER A 50 -8.67 -4.26 -7.97
CA SER A 50 -8.83 -4.83 -6.64
C SER A 50 -9.48 -6.21 -6.66
N VAL A 51 -10.47 -6.42 -7.54
CA VAL A 51 -11.07 -7.74 -7.76
C VAL A 51 -10.04 -8.73 -8.33
N LEU A 52 -9.25 -8.30 -9.32
CA LEU A 52 -8.22 -9.14 -9.92
C LEU A 52 -7.14 -9.53 -8.90
N LEU A 53 -6.60 -8.56 -8.17
CA LEU A 53 -5.58 -8.77 -7.14
C LEU A 53 -6.12 -9.58 -5.96
N GLY A 54 -7.34 -9.29 -5.51
CA GLY A 54 -8.01 -10.04 -4.45
C GLY A 54 -8.21 -11.51 -4.82
N ASN A 55 -8.64 -11.78 -6.05
CA ASN A 55 -8.77 -13.14 -6.56
C ASN A 55 -7.44 -13.86 -6.66
N LEU A 56 -6.41 -13.20 -7.20
CA LEU A 56 -5.07 -13.77 -7.32
C LEU A 56 -4.50 -14.10 -5.93
N PHE A 57 -4.63 -13.18 -4.97
CA PHE A 57 -4.15 -13.38 -3.61
C PHE A 57 -4.92 -14.49 -2.87
N TYR A 58 -6.23 -14.60 -3.09
CA TYR A 58 -7.05 -15.69 -2.57
C TYR A 58 -6.58 -17.07 -3.07
N LEU A 59 -6.13 -17.14 -4.32
CA LEU A 59 -5.62 -18.37 -4.94
C LEU A 59 -4.19 -18.69 -4.47
N LEU A 60 -3.30 -17.70 -4.46
CA LEU A 60 -1.88 -17.90 -4.18
C LEU A 60 -1.58 -18.07 -2.68
N VAL A 61 -2.33 -17.42 -1.79
CA VAL A 61 -2.00 -17.36 -0.36
C VAL A 61 -2.97 -18.21 0.47
N ALA A 62 -2.83 -19.53 0.32
CA ALA A 62 -3.69 -20.52 0.99
C ALA A 62 -3.73 -20.33 2.53
N ARG A 63 -2.61 -19.95 3.16
CA ARG A 63 -2.56 -19.69 4.61
C ARG A 63 -3.54 -18.59 5.05
N ARG A 64 -3.56 -17.46 4.32
CA ARG A 64 -4.45 -16.33 4.62
C ARG A 64 -5.90 -16.69 4.34
N ARG A 65 -6.16 -17.38 3.23
CA ARG A 65 -7.48 -17.93 2.89
C ARG A 65 -8.02 -18.80 4.02
N ASN A 66 -7.23 -19.72 4.54
CA ASN A 66 -7.67 -20.66 5.59
C ASN A 66 -8.00 -19.93 6.90
N ILE A 67 -7.23 -18.91 7.27
CA ILE A 67 -7.53 -18.05 8.44
C ILE A 67 -8.85 -17.32 8.23
N ALA A 68 -9.05 -16.70 7.06
CA ALA A 68 -10.29 -16.00 6.75
C ALA A 68 -11.51 -16.93 6.80
N LEU A 69 -11.42 -18.13 6.22
CA LEU A 69 -12.49 -19.13 6.27
C LEU A 69 -12.79 -19.59 7.70
N LYS A 70 -11.76 -19.84 8.51
CA LYS A 70 -11.93 -20.20 9.93
C LYS A 70 -12.65 -19.08 10.70
N ASN A 71 -12.23 -17.82 10.50
CA ASN A 71 -12.86 -16.68 11.14
C ASN A 71 -14.32 -16.52 10.72
N LEU A 72 -14.61 -16.68 9.43
CA LEU A 72 -15.98 -16.57 8.90
C LEU A 72 -16.88 -17.72 9.36
N ARG A 73 -16.38 -18.95 9.46
CA ARG A 73 -17.13 -20.07 10.03
C ARG A 73 -17.52 -19.82 11.49
N ASN A 74 -16.59 -19.25 12.25
CA ASN A 74 -16.84 -18.91 13.66
C ASN A 74 -17.83 -17.74 13.79
N ALA A 75 -17.70 -16.70 12.96
CA ALA A 75 -18.57 -15.52 13.00
C ALA A 75 -19.96 -15.77 12.42
N PHE A 76 -20.07 -16.62 11.39
CA PHE A 76 -21.29 -16.90 10.64
C PHE A 76 -21.62 -18.40 10.66
N ALA A 77 -21.78 -18.97 11.86
CA ALA A 77 -22.06 -20.40 12.04
C ALA A 77 -23.34 -20.89 11.33
N HIS A 78 -24.29 -19.99 11.04
CA HIS A 78 -25.55 -20.31 10.35
C HIS A 78 -25.44 -20.32 8.81
N LYS A 79 -24.31 -19.87 8.24
CA LYS A 79 -24.14 -19.77 6.78
C LYS A 79 -23.54 -21.04 6.19
N GLY A 80 -23.95 -21.36 4.96
CA GLY A 80 -23.40 -22.49 4.22
C GLY A 80 -21.96 -22.27 3.76
N GLU A 81 -21.23 -23.36 3.53
CA GLU A 81 -19.82 -23.33 3.10
C GLU A 81 -19.58 -22.59 1.77
N ALA A 82 -20.53 -22.66 0.83
CA ALA A 82 -20.43 -21.92 -0.42
C ALA A 82 -20.53 -20.40 -0.21
N GLU A 83 -21.42 -19.97 0.69
CA GLU A 83 -21.60 -18.56 1.04
C GLU A 83 -20.39 -18.03 1.79
N ILE A 84 -19.87 -18.79 2.77
CA ILE A 84 -18.63 -18.46 3.48
C ILE A 84 -17.45 -18.27 2.52
N ARG A 85 -17.30 -19.13 1.51
CA ARG A 85 -16.24 -18.97 0.49
C ARG A 85 -16.44 -17.73 -0.37
N SER A 86 -17.68 -17.41 -0.73
CA SER A 86 -18.01 -16.19 -1.48
C SER A 86 -17.66 -14.94 -0.68
N ILE A 87 -18.08 -14.88 0.59
CA ILE A 87 -17.78 -13.78 1.51
C ILE A 87 -16.26 -13.65 1.67
N ALA A 88 -15.55 -14.76 1.88
CA ALA A 88 -14.09 -14.73 1.99
C ALA A 88 -13.46 -14.07 0.76
N ARG A 89 -13.80 -14.53 -0.45
CA ARG A 89 -13.28 -13.99 -1.71
C ARG A 89 -13.59 -12.50 -1.89
N GLN A 90 -14.79 -12.07 -1.50
CA GLN A 90 -15.17 -10.66 -1.49
C GLN A 90 -14.33 -9.86 -0.49
N SER A 91 -14.06 -10.38 0.71
CA SER A 91 -13.21 -9.71 1.70
C SER A 91 -11.79 -9.47 1.19
N PHE A 92 -11.20 -10.40 0.43
CA PHE A 92 -9.90 -10.17 -0.19
C PHE A 92 -9.96 -9.06 -1.26
N SER A 93 -11.00 -9.04 -2.07
CA SER A 93 -11.19 -7.98 -3.08
C SER A 93 -11.40 -6.61 -2.42
N ALA A 94 -12.22 -6.55 -1.37
CA ALA A 94 -12.44 -5.34 -0.57
C ALA A 94 -11.15 -4.85 0.10
N PHE A 95 -10.32 -5.75 0.63
CA PHE A 95 -9.02 -5.40 1.19
C PHE A 95 -8.13 -4.67 0.17
N PHE A 96 -8.02 -5.19 -1.06
CA PHE A 96 -7.25 -4.52 -2.12
C PHE A 96 -7.92 -3.23 -2.60
N LEU A 97 -9.24 -3.15 -2.58
CA LEU A 97 -9.96 -1.93 -2.94
C LEU A 97 -9.58 -0.81 -1.98
N THR A 98 -9.73 -1.04 -0.67
CA THR A 98 -9.37 -0.07 0.37
C THR A 98 -7.88 0.28 0.31
N PHE A 99 -7.01 -0.70 0.04
CA PHE A 99 -5.57 -0.46 -0.10
C PHE A 99 -5.26 0.48 -1.27
N LEU A 100 -5.85 0.22 -2.45
CA LEU A 100 -5.65 1.06 -3.63
C LEU A 100 -6.31 2.43 -3.50
N GLU A 101 -7.48 2.52 -2.87
CA GLU A 101 -8.15 3.78 -2.55
C GLU A 101 -7.30 4.62 -1.60
N THR A 102 -6.71 4.02 -0.56
CA THR A 102 -5.79 4.71 0.35
C THR A 102 -4.60 5.31 -0.39
N ILE A 103 -4.05 4.59 -1.37
CA ILE A 103 -2.96 5.11 -2.21
C ILE A 103 -3.44 6.26 -3.09
N LYS A 104 -4.61 6.10 -3.73
CA LYS A 104 -5.15 7.09 -4.66
C LYS A 104 -5.58 8.39 -3.98
N TYR A 105 -6.25 8.28 -2.83
CA TYR A 105 -6.78 9.40 -2.07
C TYR A 105 -5.84 9.87 -0.97
N ARG A 106 -4.57 9.43 -0.95
CA ARG A 106 -3.59 9.78 0.08
C ARG A 106 -3.54 11.28 0.37
N ASP A 107 -3.42 12.10 -0.68
CA ASP A 107 -3.24 13.54 -0.52
C ASP A 107 -4.52 14.24 -0.03
N GLU A 108 -5.69 13.64 -0.26
CA GLU A 108 -6.99 14.13 0.21
C GLU A 108 -7.31 13.64 1.64
N LEU A 109 -7.01 12.36 1.94
CA LEU A 109 -7.14 11.76 3.28
C LEU A 109 -6.16 12.36 4.31
N LEU A 110 -4.97 12.77 3.87
CA LEU A 110 -3.98 13.47 4.70
C LEU A 110 -4.15 14.99 4.67
N SER A 111 -5.17 15.50 3.97
CA SER A 111 -5.48 16.92 4.00
C SER A 111 -5.91 17.31 5.42
N PRO A 112 -5.28 18.33 6.06
CA PRO A 112 -5.57 18.71 7.43
C PRO A 112 -7.04 19.10 7.69
N GLY A 113 -7.83 19.35 6.63
CA GLY A 113 -9.26 19.61 6.71
C GLY A 113 -10.13 18.41 7.12
N LEU A 114 -9.74 17.17 6.81
CA LEU A 114 -10.55 15.98 7.16
C LEU A 114 -10.44 15.62 8.66
N ILE A 115 -9.25 15.75 9.25
CA ILE A 115 -8.99 15.43 10.66
C ILE A 115 -9.71 16.42 11.59
N GLY A 116 -9.91 17.67 11.15
CA GLY A 116 -10.67 18.68 11.88
C GLY A 116 -12.15 18.32 12.04
N ASN A 117 -12.76 17.70 11.03
CA ASN A 117 -14.21 17.45 11.02
C ASN A 117 -14.61 16.11 11.68
N VAL A 118 -13.72 15.11 11.67
CA VAL A 118 -13.99 13.80 12.29
C VAL A 118 -14.03 13.88 13.82
N ARG A 119 -13.39 14.89 14.44
CA ARG A 119 -13.52 15.17 15.88
C ARG A 119 -14.95 15.60 16.30
N GLY A 120 -15.80 16.02 15.36
CA GLY A 120 -17.17 16.44 15.64
C GLY A 120 -18.19 15.29 15.74
N VAL A 121 -17.94 14.18 15.03
CA VAL A 121 -18.91 13.06 14.94
C VAL A 121 -18.91 12.20 16.21
N GLY A 122 -17.79 12.12 16.93
CA GLY A 122 -17.68 11.33 18.17
C GLY A 122 -18.27 12.00 19.42
N LYS A 123 -18.59 13.30 19.38
CA LYS A 123 -19.14 14.02 20.56
C LYS A 123 -20.65 13.89 20.69
N GLN A 124 -21.36 13.79 19.56
CA GLN A 124 -22.82 13.69 19.56
C GLN A 124 -23.35 12.36 20.13
N GLY A 125 -22.51 11.34 20.29
CA GLY A 125 -22.90 10.06 20.91
C GLY A 125 -22.62 9.97 22.42
N LEU A 126 -21.80 10.87 22.98
CA LEU A 126 -21.46 10.89 24.40
C LEU A 126 -22.37 11.83 25.21
N GLU A 127 -22.94 12.85 24.57
CA GLU A 127 -23.82 13.83 25.21
C GLU A 127 -25.28 13.34 25.36
N VAL A 128 -25.62 12.19 24.76
CA VAL A 128 -26.95 11.55 24.87
C VAL A 128 -26.94 10.41 25.91
N ALA A 129 -25.79 10.17 26.55
CA ALA A 129 -25.59 9.11 27.54
C ALA A 129 -25.34 9.63 28.97
N GLU A 130 -25.41 10.95 29.19
CA GLU A 130 -25.50 11.61 30.50
C GLU A 130 -26.92 12.15 30.73
#